data_AF-A0A953YIN0-F1
#
_entry.id   AF-A0A953YIN0-F1
#
_cell.length_a   1.000
_cell.length_b   1.000
_cell.length_c   1.000
_cell.angle_alpha   90.00
_cell.angle_beta   90.00
_cell.angle_gamma   90.00
#
_symmetry.space_group_name_H-M   'P 1'
#
loop_
_entity.id
_entity.type
_entity.pdbx_description
1 polymer ?
#
loop_
_entity_poly.entity_id
_entity_poly.type
_entity_poly.pdbx_seq_one_letter_code
_entity_poly.pdbx_strand_id
1 'polypeptide(L)'
;HGMGVVIGETAEVGDDVTLYQGVTLGGTSLNKGKRHPTLEDGVIVGSGAQILGPFTVHKGARVGANAVVLGEVPAGVTVVGIPARVAKGKADNEQPFDAYGVSGGVKDPVERRVETLLAEVERLTQRVALLEGELAALRPEQRTSLHVISGKE
;
A
#
# COMPACT_ATOMS: atom_id res chain seq x y z
N HIS A 1 0.48 -17.67 16.82
CA HIS A 1 1.24 -17.50 18.09
C HIS A 1 0.72 -16.26 18.80
N GLY A 2 0.70 -16.22 20.14
CA GLY A 2 0.16 -15.07 20.90
C GLY A 2 1.19 -14.06 21.43
N MET A 3 2.48 -14.27 21.14
CA MET A 3 3.56 -13.40 21.64
C MET A 3 3.35 -11.94 21.19
N GLY A 4 3.47 -10.99 22.11
CA GLY A 4 3.44 -9.56 21.79
C GLY A 4 2.07 -9.03 21.35
N VAL A 5 0.97 -9.75 21.61
CA VAL A 5 -0.38 -9.21 21.42
C VAL A 5 -0.68 -8.17 22.51
N VAL A 6 -1.12 -6.98 22.11
CA VAL A 6 -1.49 -5.88 23.00
C VAL A 6 -2.96 -5.53 22.76
N ILE A 7 -3.79 -5.67 23.79
CA ILE A 7 -5.23 -5.35 23.73
C ILE A 7 -5.49 -4.21 24.71
N GLY A 8 -5.95 -3.08 24.18
CA GLY A 8 -6.24 -1.91 25.00
C GLY A 8 -7.54 -2.00 25.80
N GLU A 9 -7.63 -1.18 26.85
CA GLU A 9 -8.70 -1.21 27.87
C GLU A 9 -10.13 -1.22 27.32
N THR A 10 -10.39 -0.48 26.24
CA THR A 10 -11.74 -0.32 25.67
C THR A 10 -11.91 -1.01 24.32
N ALA A 11 -11.01 -1.96 24.02
CA ALA A 11 -11.13 -2.78 22.84
C ALA A 11 -12.29 -3.76 23.02
N GLU A 12 -13.03 -4.00 21.94
CA GLU A 12 -14.07 -5.03 21.89
C GLU A 12 -13.67 -6.04 20.81
N VAL A 13 -13.78 -7.33 21.13
CA VAL A 13 -13.42 -8.43 20.24
C VAL A 13 -14.61 -9.39 20.22
N GLY A 14 -15.22 -9.55 19.04
CA GLY A 14 -16.33 -10.45 18.79
C GLY A 14 -15.90 -11.92 18.71
N ASP A 15 -16.83 -12.76 18.27
CA ASP A 15 -16.64 -14.21 18.23
C ASP A 15 -15.75 -14.63 17.06
N ASP A 16 -15.00 -15.72 17.21
CA ASP A 16 -14.15 -16.32 16.17
C ASP A 16 -13.11 -15.36 15.54
N VAL A 17 -12.69 -14.33 16.28
CA VAL A 17 -11.61 -13.42 15.85
C VAL A 17 -10.25 -14.11 15.99
N THR A 18 -9.42 -14.01 14.95
CA THR A 18 -8.04 -14.53 14.96
C THR A 18 -7.02 -13.40 15.06
N LEU A 19 -6.25 -13.37 16.15
CA LEU A 19 -5.12 -12.46 16.34
C LEU A 19 -3.79 -13.22 16.28
N TYR A 20 -2.92 -12.84 15.35
CA TYR A 20 -1.55 -13.36 15.28
C TYR A 20 -0.58 -12.60 16.22
N GLN A 21 0.66 -13.05 16.31
CA GLN A 21 1.68 -12.45 17.17
C GLN A 21 1.94 -10.99 16.80
N GLY A 22 2.28 -10.16 17.80
CA GLY A 22 2.65 -8.76 17.59
C GLY A 22 1.50 -7.83 17.21
N VAL A 23 0.25 -8.30 17.29
CA VAL A 23 -0.93 -7.47 16.99
C VAL A 23 -1.18 -6.47 18.11
N THR A 24 -1.50 -5.22 17.75
CA THR A 24 -1.91 -4.18 18.70
C THR A 24 -3.31 -3.67 18.39
N LEU A 25 -4.20 -3.73 19.38
CA LEU A 25 -5.48 -3.03 19.42
C LEU A 25 -5.32 -1.77 20.29
N GLY A 26 -4.79 -0.71 19.68
CA GLY A 26 -4.26 0.46 20.37
C GLY A 26 -5.20 1.66 20.35
N GLY A 27 -5.00 2.55 21.32
CA GLY A 27 -5.69 3.83 21.38
C GLY A 27 -4.90 4.95 20.74
N THR A 28 -5.60 5.97 20.24
CA THR A 28 -4.99 7.18 19.64
C THR A 28 -5.12 8.41 20.54
N SER A 29 -5.73 8.27 21.72
CA SER A 29 -5.99 9.35 22.67
C SER A 29 -5.73 8.91 24.10
N LEU A 30 -5.37 9.88 24.96
CA LEU A 30 -5.28 9.72 26.41
C LEU A 30 -6.61 9.99 27.13
N ASN A 31 -7.63 10.44 26.39
CA ASN A 31 -8.93 10.74 26.96
C ASN A 31 -9.63 9.48 27.47
N LYS A 32 -10.35 9.60 28.58
CA LYS A 32 -11.19 8.51 29.11
C LYS A 32 -12.36 8.24 28.14
N GLY A 33 -12.73 6.96 28.03
CA GLY A 33 -13.82 6.50 27.14
C GLY A 33 -13.35 5.57 26.02
N LYS A 34 -14.23 5.34 25.04
CA LYS A 34 -13.97 4.50 23.86
C LYS A 34 -12.82 5.13 23.05
N ARG A 35 -11.70 4.41 22.98
CA ARG A 35 -10.47 4.88 22.30
C ARG A 35 -9.71 3.78 21.58
N HIS A 36 -10.08 2.53 21.78
CA HIS A 36 -9.53 1.34 21.13
C HIS A 36 -10.56 0.77 20.15
N PRO A 37 -10.13 -0.06 19.19
CA PRO A 37 -11.00 -0.55 18.13
C PRO A 37 -12.04 -1.56 18.62
N THR A 38 -13.09 -1.74 17.82
CA THR A 38 -14.03 -2.87 17.91
C THR A 38 -13.78 -3.80 16.72
N LEU A 39 -13.60 -5.09 16.99
CA LEU A 39 -13.48 -6.13 15.98
C LEU A 39 -14.74 -6.98 16.04
N GLU A 40 -15.49 -7.03 14.94
CA GLU A 40 -16.67 -7.88 14.82
C GLU A 40 -16.28 -9.35 14.53
N ASP A 41 -17.28 -10.24 14.46
CA ASP A 41 -17.06 -11.67 14.35
C ASP A 41 -16.21 -12.07 13.15
N GLY A 42 -15.39 -13.11 13.31
CA GLY A 42 -14.63 -13.73 12.23
C GLY A 42 -13.55 -12.83 11.60
N VAL A 43 -13.23 -11.70 12.23
CA VAL A 43 -12.12 -10.83 11.80
C VAL A 43 -10.79 -11.56 11.94
N ILE A 44 -9.92 -11.43 10.94
CA ILE A 44 -8.57 -12.01 10.96
C ILE A 44 -7.54 -10.88 10.93
N VAL A 45 -6.66 -10.86 11.92
CA VAL A 45 -5.62 -9.84 12.06
C VAL A 45 -4.23 -10.47 11.97
N GLY A 46 -3.57 -10.27 10.82
CA GLY A 46 -2.25 -10.79 10.50
C GLY A 46 -1.16 -10.32 11.48
N SER A 47 -0.04 -11.05 11.50
CA SER A 47 1.04 -10.81 12.46
C SER A 47 1.60 -9.40 12.37
N GLY A 48 1.84 -8.77 13.52
CA GLY A 48 2.44 -7.44 13.60
C GLY A 48 1.51 -6.30 13.20
N ALA A 49 0.25 -6.55 12.84
CA ALA A 49 -0.68 -5.48 12.45
C ALA A 49 -1.05 -4.58 13.63
N GLN A 50 -1.17 -3.28 13.37
CA GLN A 50 -1.51 -2.25 14.35
C GLN A 50 -2.86 -1.62 13.98
N ILE A 51 -3.86 -1.75 14.84
CA ILE A 51 -5.20 -1.19 14.65
C ILE A 51 -5.41 -0.11 15.72
N LEU A 52 -5.42 1.16 15.30
CA LEU A 52 -5.25 2.30 16.21
C LEU A 52 -6.43 3.27 16.14
N GLY A 53 -7.28 3.25 17.16
CA GLY A 53 -8.37 4.22 17.34
C GLY A 53 -9.75 3.60 17.56
N PRO A 54 -10.77 4.42 17.90
CA PRO A 54 -12.11 3.97 18.25
C PRO A 54 -13.00 3.78 17.01
N PHE A 55 -12.66 2.82 16.15
CA PHE A 55 -13.47 2.48 14.97
C PHE A 55 -13.69 0.98 14.88
N THR A 56 -14.59 0.58 13.98
CA THR A 56 -14.97 -0.82 13.80
C THR A 56 -14.23 -1.47 12.61
N VAL A 57 -13.73 -2.68 12.85
CA VAL A 57 -13.31 -3.63 11.81
C VAL A 57 -14.44 -4.64 11.70
N HIS A 58 -15.20 -4.55 10.61
CA HIS A 58 -16.47 -5.25 10.47
C HIS A 58 -16.30 -6.75 10.18
N LYS A 59 -17.41 -7.48 10.32
CA LYS A 59 -17.51 -8.93 10.25
C LYS A 59 -16.74 -9.53 9.08
N GLY A 60 -15.89 -10.52 9.37
CA GLY A 60 -15.10 -11.25 8.37
C GLY A 60 -14.05 -10.42 7.64
N ALA A 61 -13.79 -9.17 8.04
CA ALA A 61 -12.70 -8.38 7.47
C ALA A 61 -11.33 -8.99 7.79
N ARG A 62 -10.36 -8.73 6.92
CA ARG A 62 -8.99 -9.24 7.04
C ARG A 62 -7.99 -8.10 7.06
N VAL A 63 -7.09 -8.10 8.02
CA VAL A 63 -5.99 -7.15 8.14
C VAL A 63 -4.70 -7.89 7.83
N GLY A 64 -3.99 -7.49 6.77
CA GLY A 64 -2.73 -8.11 6.39
C GLY A 64 -1.64 -7.91 7.45
N ALA A 65 -0.64 -8.80 7.43
CA ALA A 65 0.53 -8.69 8.30
C ALA A 65 1.22 -7.31 8.20
N ASN A 66 1.67 -6.78 9.34
CA ASN A 66 2.33 -5.48 9.49
C ASN A 66 1.52 -4.26 8.97
N ALA A 67 0.23 -4.39 8.67
CA ALA A 67 -0.59 -3.26 8.27
C ALA A 67 -0.83 -2.29 9.45
N VAL A 68 -0.96 -0.99 9.16
CA VAL A 68 -1.35 0.03 10.16
C VAL A 68 -2.72 0.60 9.79
N VAL A 69 -3.75 0.18 10.51
CA VAL A 69 -5.15 0.53 10.26
C VAL A 69 -5.53 1.74 11.11
N LEU A 70 -6.01 2.80 10.44
CA LEU A 70 -6.34 4.10 11.03
C LEU A 70 -7.79 4.51 10.79
N GLY A 71 -8.64 3.59 10.33
CA GLY A 71 -10.06 3.84 10.04
C GLY A 71 -10.83 2.55 9.80
N GLU A 72 -12.15 2.69 9.66
CA GLU A 72 -13.07 1.54 9.51
C GLU A 72 -12.69 0.62 8.35
N VAL A 73 -12.89 -0.68 8.58
CA VAL A 73 -12.69 -1.72 7.56
C VAL A 73 -14.02 -2.39 7.29
N PRO A 74 -14.58 -2.29 6.06
CA PRO A 74 -15.87 -2.89 5.73
C PRO A 74 -15.87 -4.43 5.83
N ALA A 75 -17.05 -5.00 6.02
CA ALA A 75 -17.23 -6.44 6.17
C ALA A 75 -16.69 -7.22 4.97
N GLY A 76 -15.96 -8.31 5.24
CA GLY A 76 -15.38 -9.20 4.22
C GLY A 76 -14.28 -8.55 3.34
N VAL A 77 -13.80 -7.36 3.69
CA VAL A 77 -12.74 -6.67 2.94
C VAL A 77 -11.38 -6.95 3.55
N THR A 78 -10.36 -7.10 2.69
CA THR A 78 -8.96 -7.19 3.08
C THR A 78 -8.28 -5.83 2.97
N VAL A 79 -7.57 -5.40 4.03
CA VAL A 79 -6.73 -4.19 4.03
C VAL A 79 -5.27 -4.52 4.30
N VAL A 80 -4.35 -3.84 3.62
CA VAL A 80 -2.89 -4.07 3.74
C VAL A 80 -2.12 -2.75 3.69
N GLY A 81 -0.87 -2.76 4.17
CA GLY A 81 0.07 -1.63 4.03
C GLY A 81 0.01 -0.61 5.17
N ILE A 82 0.85 0.43 5.04
CA ILE A 82 1.02 1.49 6.03
C ILE A 82 0.94 2.86 5.32
N PRO A 83 -0.10 3.67 5.58
CA PRO A 83 -1.36 3.30 6.24
C PRO A 83 -2.16 2.29 5.41
N ALA A 84 -2.98 1.48 6.08
CA ALA A 84 -3.71 0.39 5.44
C ALA A 84 -4.67 0.90 4.35
N ARG A 85 -4.77 0.14 3.26
CA ARG A 85 -5.65 0.40 2.11
C ARG A 85 -6.29 -0.90 1.66
N VAL A 86 -7.47 -0.78 1.03
CA VAL A 86 -8.20 -1.93 0.49
C VAL A 86 -7.39 -2.63 -0.60
N ALA A 87 -7.15 -3.91 -0.36
CA ALA A 87 -6.45 -4.84 -1.24
C ALA A 87 -7.45 -5.56 -2.17
N LYS A 88 -8.06 -4.81 -3.11
CA LYS A 88 -9.16 -5.26 -4.01
C LYS A 88 -10.47 -5.65 -3.28
N GLY A 89 -11.60 -5.32 -3.90
CA GLY A 89 -12.96 -5.48 -3.34
C GLY A 89 -13.39 -6.93 -3.19
N LYS A 90 -14.33 -7.15 -2.25
CA LYS A 90 -15.00 -8.40 -1.83
C LYS A 90 -14.33 -9.68 -2.35
N ALA A 91 -13.65 -10.38 -1.45
CA ALA A 91 -13.26 -11.76 -1.71
C ALA A 91 -14.53 -12.61 -1.87
N ASP A 92 -15.01 -12.75 -3.11
CA ASP A 92 -15.70 -13.96 -3.53
C ASP A 92 -14.66 -15.07 -3.39
N ASN A 93 -14.66 -15.79 -2.27
CA ASN A 93 -14.34 -17.22 -2.22
C ASN A 93 -14.37 -17.77 -0.80
N GLU A 94 -15.21 -18.78 -0.64
CA GLU A 94 -15.24 -19.80 0.42
C GLU A 94 -13.93 -20.60 0.45
N GLN A 95 -12.82 -20.00 0.89
CA GLN A 95 -11.59 -20.75 1.16
C GLN A 95 -11.29 -20.72 2.67
N PRO A 96 -11.14 -21.90 3.31
CA PRO A 96 -10.86 -22.00 4.73
C PRO A 96 -9.40 -21.68 4.99
N PHE A 97 -9.16 -20.70 5.86
CA PHE A 97 -7.86 -20.32 6.43
C PHE A 97 -6.83 -19.69 5.47
N ASP A 98 -6.81 -18.35 5.46
CA ASP A 98 -5.75 -17.54 4.85
C ASP A 98 -4.68 -17.21 5.90
N ALA A 99 -3.52 -17.84 5.79
CA ALA A 99 -2.39 -17.54 6.65
C ALA A 99 -1.99 -16.06 6.53
N TYR A 100 -1.94 -15.36 7.67
CA TYR A 100 -1.51 -13.96 7.77
C TYR A 100 -2.39 -12.93 7.05
N GLY A 101 -3.63 -13.28 6.67
CA GLY A 101 -4.59 -12.33 6.10
C GLY A 101 -4.25 -11.85 4.69
N VAL A 102 -3.40 -12.58 3.96
CA VAL A 102 -3.02 -12.26 2.58
C VAL A 102 -3.27 -13.49 1.70
N SER A 103 -4.28 -13.45 0.84
CA SER A 103 -4.38 -14.39 -0.28
C SER A 103 -3.35 -14.01 -1.35
N GLY A 104 -2.74 -15.00 -1.99
CA GLY A 104 -1.60 -14.88 -2.93
C GLY A 104 -1.82 -14.09 -4.23
N GLY A 105 -2.65 -13.05 -4.22
CA GLY A 105 -2.90 -12.15 -5.35
C GLY A 105 -3.13 -10.69 -4.96
N VAL A 106 -2.87 -10.33 -3.69
CA VAL A 106 -2.94 -8.94 -3.22
C VAL A 106 -1.74 -8.15 -3.75
N LYS A 107 -1.94 -7.41 -4.85
CA LYS A 107 -0.97 -6.42 -5.34
C LYS A 107 -0.92 -5.21 -4.41
N ASP A 108 0.26 -4.87 -3.91
CA ASP A 108 0.49 -3.73 -3.02
C ASP A 108 0.05 -2.42 -3.72
N PRO A 109 -0.71 -1.52 -3.06
CA PRO A 109 -1.05 -0.22 -3.65
C PRO A 109 0.16 0.61 -4.07
N VAL A 110 1.31 0.46 -3.40
CA VAL A 110 2.59 1.06 -3.79
C VAL A 110 3.12 0.43 -5.07
N GLU A 111 3.07 -0.90 -5.19
CA GLU A 111 3.47 -1.62 -6.40
C GLU A 111 2.70 -1.11 -7.62
N ARG A 112 1.38 -0.94 -7.53
CA ARG A 112 0.57 -0.36 -8.62
C ARG A 112 1.01 1.05 -9.02
N ARG A 113 1.38 1.87 -8.03
CA ARG A 113 1.86 3.24 -8.27
C ARG A 113 3.23 3.23 -8.93
N VAL A 114 4.11 2.31 -8.54
CA VAL A 114 5.42 2.12 -9.17
C VAL A 114 5.27 1.64 -10.61
N GLU A 115 4.41 0.64 -10.87
CA GLU A 115 4.07 0.18 -12.23
C GLU A 115 3.61 1.36 -13.11
N THR A 116 2.76 2.24 -12.57
CA THR A 116 2.27 3.43 -13.29
C THR A 116 3.38 4.45 -13.56
N LEU A 117 4.24 4.72 -12.57
CA LEU A 117 5.36 5.65 -12.74
C LEU A 117 6.37 5.16 -13.77
N LEU A 118 6.67 3.86 -13.80
CA LEU A 118 7.58 3.27 -14.78
C LEU A 118 7.05 3.42 -16.22
N ALA A 119 5.75 3.21 -16.43
CA ALA A 119 5.11 3.43 -17.72
C ALA A 119 5.20 4.91 -18.16
N GLU A 120 5.02 5.85 -17.23
CA GLU A 120 5.17 7.28 -17.54
C GLU A 120 6.63 7.66 -17.83
N VAL A 121 7.60 7.08 -17.14
CA VAL A 121 9.04 7.29 -17.43
C VAL A 121 9.35 6.83 -18.85
N GLU A 122 8.91 5.63 -19.23
CA GLU A 122 9.13 5.11 -20.59
C GLU A 122 8.51 6.03 -21.66
N ARG A 123 7.26 6.48 -21.44
CA ARG A 123 6.58 7.42 -22.32
C ARG A 123 7.34 8.75 -22.44
N LEU A 124 7.85 9.28 -21.34
CA LEU A 124 8.63 10.53 -21.36
C LEU A 124 9.98 10.34 -22.04
N THR A 125 10.67 9.22 -21.81
CA THR A 125 11.94 8.90 -22.48
C THR A 125 11.75 8.80 -24.00
N GLN A 126 10.67 8.16 -24.47
CA GLN A 126 10.34 8.12 -25.90
C GLN A 126 10.08 9.51 -26.49
N ARG A 127 9.35 10.37 -25.78
CA ARG A 127 9.09 11.76 -26.22
C ARG A 127 10.36 12.60 -26.28
N VAL A 128 11.25 12.47 -25.30
CA VAL A 128 12.54 13.16 -25.29
C VAL A 128 13.39 12.70 -26.48
N ALA A 129 13.49 11.39 -26.73
CA ALA A 129 14.25 10.86 -27.86
C ALA A 129 13.74 11.39 -29.22
N LEU A 130 12.41 11.49 -29.37
CA LEU A 130 11.80 12.02 -30.59
C LEU A 130 12.11 13.52 -30.79
N LEU A 131 11.95 14.34 -29.74
CA LEU A 131 12.25 15.77 -29.79
C LEU A 131 13.75 16.05 -30.00
N GLU A 132 14.62 15.26 -29.38
CA GLU A 132 16.07 15.33 -29.62
C GLU A 132 16.43 15.00 -31.07
N GLY A 133 15.74 14.03 -31.67
CA GLY A 133 15.87 13.71 -33.10
C GLY A 133 15.42 14.85 -34.02
N GLU A 134 14.25 15.46 -33.75
CA GLU A 134 13.75 16.62 -34.50
C GLU A 134 14.68 17.84 -34.36
N LEU A 135 15.16 18.12 -33.15
CA LEU A 135 16.12 19.20 -32.88
C LEU A 135 17.49 18.96 -33.55
N ALA A 136 17.90 17.71 -33.72
CA ALA A 136 19.11 17.38 -34.48
C ALA A 136 18.91 17.61 -35.99
N ALA A 137 17.74 17.27 -36.52
CA ALA A 137 17.37 17.51 -37.92
C ALA A 137 17.23 19.01 -38.27
N LEU A 138 16.81 19.83 -37.30
CA LEU A 138 16.67 21.29 -37.45
C LEU A 138 17.98 22.08 -37.26
N ARG A 139 19.07 21.42 -36.82
CA ARG A 139 20.39 22.05 -36.61
C ARG A 139 21.50 21.43 -37.49
N PRO A 140 21.36 21.42 -38.84
CA PRO A 140 22.43 20.92 -39.70
C PRO A 140 23.66 21.87 -39.77
N GLU A 141 23.53 23.13 -39.39
CA GLU A 141 24.45 24.21 -39.78
C GLU A 141 25.67 24.46 -38.84
N GLN A 142 25.76 23.84 -37.66
CA GLN A 142 26.82 24.18 -36.68
C GLN A 142 28.13 23.37 -36.81
N ARG A 143 28.24 22.46 -37.79
CA ARG A 143 29.42 21.60 -37.96
C ARG A 143 30.44 22.07 -39.01
N THR A 144 30.12 23.08 -39.84
CA THR A 144 30.91 23.36 -41.06
C THR A 144 31.80 24.62 -41.02
N SER A 145 31.91 25.32 -39.88
CA SER A 145 32.68 26.58 -39.79
C SER A 145 34.04 26.48 -39.07
N LEU A 146 34.56 25.27 -38.84
CA LEU A 146 35.88 25.05 -38.23
C LEU A 146 36.84 24.24 -39.13
N HIS A 147 36.89 24.56 -40.42
CA HIS A 147 38.05 24.24 -41.25
C HIS A 147 38.07 25.17 -42.47
N VAL A 148 39.00 26.12 -42.44
CA VAL A 148 39.75 26.76 -43.54
C VAL A 148 40.02 28.22 -43.13
N ILE A 149 41.03 28.41 -42.29
CA ILE A 149 41.96 29.52 -42.46
C ILE A 149 43.36 28.91 -42.41
N SER A 150 43.70 28.20 -43.49
CA SER A 150 45.07 27.94 -43.90
C SER A 150 45.27 28.68 -45.22
N GLY A 151 46.16 29.66 -45.20
CA GLY A 151 46.59 30.49 -46.34
C GLY A 151 47.25 31.74 -45.74
N LYS A 152 48.60 31.83 -45.72
CA LYS A 152 49.43 32.46 -46.76
C LYS A 152 48.89 33.87 -47.05
N GLU A 153 49.56 34.97 -46.75
CA GLU A 153 50.99 35.32 -46.81
C GLU A 153 51.38 36.30 -45.70
#